data_AF-A0A7Y2E5E7-F1
#
_entry.id   AF-A0A7Y2E5E7-F1
#
_cell.length_a   1.000
_cell.length_b   1.000
_cell.length_c   1.000
_cell.angle_alpha   90.00
_cell.angle_beta   90.00
_cell.angle_gamma   90.00
#
_symmetry.space_group_name_H-M   'P 1'
#
loop_
_entity.id
_entity.type
_entity.pdbx_description
1 polymer ?
#
loop_
_entity_poly.entity_id
_entity_poly.type
_entity_poly.pdbx_seq_one_letter_code
_entity_poly.pdbx_strand_id
1 'polypeptide(L)'
;FNVGTWSGETTVYLEEGRIRFVHASGGQDVILAPGQSSRTEGERLLPPVGAAPTEHTDWLRNELEFDQQPVHLIARELEQQYDIDIDVPDSVASQTLSGRLLLGGVDASLGDLALALGGRFVPSGSGSYRFETR
;
A
#
# COMPACT_ATOMS: atom_id res chain seq x y z
N PHE A 1 11.67 -4.20 10.34
CA PHE A 1 10.31 -4.78 10.46
C PHE A 1 9.36 -3.83 9.78
N ASN A 2 8.33 -4.35 9.12
CA ASN A 2 7.45 -3.57 8.26
C ASN A 2 6.02 -3.72 8.75
N VAL A 3 5.28 -2.62 8.76
CA VAL A 3 3.87 -2.58 9.17
C VAL A 3 3.08 -1.93 8.04
N GLY A 4 2.03 -2.59 7.57
CA GLY A 4 1.11 -2.07 6.56
C GLY A 4 -0.32 -2.14 7.07
N THR A 5 -1.16 -1.18 6.71
CA THR A 5 -2.59 -1.21 7.04
C THR A 5 -3.43 -1.17 5.76
N TRP A 6 -4.17 -2.23 5.48
CA TRP A 6 -5.01 -2.38 4.28
C TRP A 6 -6.44 -2.70 4.67
N SER A 7 -7.40 -1.83 4.28
CA SER A 7 -8.84 -2.10 4.42
C SER A 7 -9.31 -2.48 5.85
N GLY A 8 -8.64 -1.95 6.88
CA GLY A 8 -8.93 -2.25 8.29
C GLY A 8 -8.14 -3.43 8.87
N GLU A 9 -7.27 -4.05 8.08
CA GLU A 9 -6.32 -5.08 8.50
C GLU A 9 -4.93 -4.48 8.67
N THR A 10 -4.25 -4.80 9.77
CA THR A 10 -2.85 -4.45 10.00
C THR A 10 -2.01 -5.70 9.79
N THR A 11 -1.02 -5.61 8.90
CA THR A 11 -0.03 -6.66 8.65
C THR A 11 1.33 -6.23 9.17
N VAL A 12 2.04 -7.15 9.81
CA VAL A 12 3.40 -6.97 10.30
C VAL A 12 4.27 -8.04 9.68
N TYR A 13 5.41 -7.64 9.10
CA TYR A 13 6.47 -8.52 8.63
C TYR A 13 7.76 -8.25 9.40
N LEU A 14 8.47 -9.31 9.79
CA LEU A 14 9.73 -9.19 10.52
C LEU A 14 10.91 -9.64 9.67
N GLU A 15 11.83 -8.73 9.41
CA GLU A 15 13.06 -9.01 8.66
C GLU A 15 14.17 -9.56 9.56
N GLU A 16 14.41 -8.94 10.71
CA GLU A 16 15.43 -9.35 11.68
C GLU A 16 14.96 -9.08 13.12
N GLY A 17 15.55 -9.79 14.09
CA GLY A 17 15.22 -9.62 15.50
C GLY A 17 14.01 -10.45 15.95
N ARG A 18 13.19 -9.91 16.86
CA ARG A 18 11.99 -10.56 17.40
C ARG A 18 10.97 -9.50 17.78
N ILE A 19 9.74 -9.63 17.27
CA ILE A 19 8.63 -8.71 17.59
C ILE A 19 7.49 -9.46 18.23
N ARG A 20 6.85 -8.79 19.19
CA ARG A 20 5.55 -9.18 19.73
C ARG A 20 4.49 -8.26 19.13
N PHE A 21 3.60 -8.81 18.32
CA PHE A 21 2.47 -8.08 17.75
C PHE A 21 1.24 -8.34 18.61
N VAL A 22 0.64 -7.27 19.17
CA VAL A 22 -0.47 -7.34 20.13
C VAL A 22 -1.69 -6.65 19.53
N HIS A 23 -2.85 -7.30 19.58
CA HIS A 23 -4.12 -6.69 19.16
C HIS A 23 -4.55 -5.60 20.15
N ALA A 24 -5.09 -4.48 19.66
CA ALA A 24 -5.45 -3.32 20.48
C ALA A 24 -6.50 -3.61 21.56
N SER A 25 -7.37 -4.62 21.36
CA SER A 25 -8.33 -5.07 22.38
C SER A 25 -7.70 -5.85 23.54
N GLY A 26 -6.39 -6.15 23.48
CA GLY A 26 -5.61 -6.65 24.62
C GLY A 26 -5.73 -8.15 24.92
N GLY A 27 -6.32 -8.96 24.04
CA GLY A 27 -6.55 -10.39 24.27
C GLY A 27 -5.70 -11.37 23.44
N GLN A 28 -4.96 -10.86 22.45
CA GLN A 28 -4.21 -11.70 21.52
C GLN A 28 -2.85 -11.09 21.20
N ASP A 29 -1.82 -11.92 21.26
CA ASP A 29 -0.49 -11.59 20.79
C ASP A 29 0.12 -12.75 20.00
N VAL A 30 0.96 -12.41 19.04
CA VAL A 30 1.83 -13.38 18.37
C VAL A 30 3.26 -12.88 18.39
N ILE A 31 4.20 -13.82 18.40
CA ILE A 31 5.62 -13.51 18.29
C ILE A 31 6.06 -13.83 16.87
N LEU A 32 6.59 -12.83 16.18
CA LEU A 32 7.19 -13.01 14.86
C LEU A 32 8.68 -13.30 15.02
N ALA A 33 9.15 -14.26 14.24
CA ALA A 33 10.56 -14.50 13.95
C ALA A 33 10.93 -13.87 12.58
N PRO A 34 12.22 -13.67 12.30
CA PRO A 34 12.71 -13.23 10.99
C PRO A 34 12.14 -14.07 9.84
N GLY A 35 11.68 -13.43 8.77
CA GLY A 35 11.03 -14.06 7.62
C GLY A 35 9.56 -14.44 7.84
N GLN A 36 8.93 -13.98 8.93
CA GLN A 36 7.51 -14.23 9.18
C GLN A 36 6.68 -12.96 9.03
N SER A 37 5.44 -13.13 8.60
CA SER A 37 4.41 -12.10 8.65
C SER A 37 3.17 -12.56 9.40
N SER A 38 2.40 -11.62 9.91
CA SER A 38 1.13 -11.85 10.61
C SER A 38 0.20 -10.68 10.33
N ARG A 39 -1.11 -10.91 10.28
CA ARG A 39 -2.09 -9.83 10.07
C ARG A 39 -3.27 -9.89 11.03
N THR A 40 -3.99 -8.79 11.14
CA THR A 40 -5.31 -8.75 11.78
C THR A 40 -6.41 -9.08 10.78
N GLU A 41 -7.47 -9.72 11.25
CA GLU A 41 -8.70 -9.98 10.52
C GLU A 41 -9.86 -9.64 11.47
N GLY A 42 -10.39 -8.42 11.36
CA GLY A 42 -11.32 -7.87 12.35
C GLY A 42 -10.66 -7.76 13.74
N GLU A 43 -11.25 -8.39 14.75
CA GLU A 43 -10.71 -8.41 16.12
C GLU A 43 -9.68 -9.53 16.38
N ARG A 44 -9.33 -10.30 15.34
CA ARG A 44 -8.44 -11.46 15.46
C ARG A 44 -7.05 -11.15 14.96
N LEU A 45 -6.03 -11.60 15.69
CA LEU A 45 -4.69 -11.78 15.17
C LEU A 45 -4.55 -13.18 14.55
N LEU A 46 -4.10 -13.24 13.30
CA LEU A 46 -3.78 -14.52 12.65
C LEU A 46 -2.41 -15.03 13.12
N PRO A 47 -2.17 -16.37 13.10
CA PRO A 47 -0.87 -16.91 13.43
C PRO A 47 0.20 -16.49 12.40
N PRO A 48 1.48 -16.36 12.80
CA PRO A 48 2.55 -16.01 11.87
C PRO A 48 2.72 -17.07 10.78
N VAL A 49 2.88 -16.62 9.55
CA VAL A 49 3.19 -17.44 8.38
C VAL A 49 4.56 -17.04 7.82
N GLY A 50 5.23 -17.96 7.12
CA GLY A 50 6.44 -17.61 6.37
C GLY A 50 6.09 -16.70 5.20
N ALA A 51 6.84 -15.61 5.03
CA ALA A 51 6.63 -14.67 3.94
C ALA A 51 7.96 -14.33 3.28
N ALA A 52 7.95 -14.13 1.96
CA ALA A 52 9.15 -13.75 1.26
C ALA A 52 9.46 -12.27 1.57
N PRO A 53 10.74 -11.90 1.78
CA PRO A 53 11.11 -10.51 2.05
C PRO A 53 10.60 -9.55 0.97
N THR A 54 10.60 -9.98 -0.29
CA THR A 54 10.10 -9.21 -1.44
C THR A 54 8.66 -8.74 -1.22
N GLU A 55 7.74 -9.61 -0.79
CA GLU A 55 6.29 -9.32 -0.65
C GLU A 55 5.97 -8.23 0.40
N HIS A 56 6.94 -7.86 1.24
CA HIS A 56 6.74 -6.90 2.31
C HIS A 56 7.79 -5.78 2.34
N THR A 57 8.79 -5.80 1.45
CA THR A 57 9.87 -4.80 1.35
C THR A 57 9.83 -3.99 0.06
N ASP A 58 8.81 -4.14 -0.78
CA ASP A 58 8.73 -3.41 -2.05
C ASP A 58 8.72 -1.88 -1.84
N TRP A 59 8.07 -1.39 -0.78
CA TRP A 59 8.15 0.03 -0.38
C TRP A 59 9.57 0.47 0.05
N LEU A 60 10.40 -0.46 0.53
CA LEU A 60 11.83 -0.21 0.84
C LEU A 60 12.70 -0.17 -0.42
N ARG A 61 12.20 -0.66 -1.56
CA ARG A 61 12.89 -0.66 -2.86
C ARG A 61 12.45 0.47 -3.78
N ASN A 62 11.64 1.41 -3.30
CA ASN A 62 11.01 2.43 -4.13
C ASN A 62 10.15 1.81 -5.24
N GLU A 63 9.42 0.73 -4.96
CA GLU A 63 8.51 0.11 -5.95
C GLU A 63 7.18 -0.27 -5.29
N LEU A 64 6.09 -0.12 -6.02
CA LEU A 64 4.81 -0.72 -5.69
C LEU A 64 4.47 -1.77 -6.74
N GLU A 65 4.35 -3.03 -6.32
CA GLU A 65 3.82 -4.10 -7.17
C GLU A 65 2.32 -4.28 -6.90
N PHE A 66 1.55 -4.37 -7.96
CA PHE A 66 0.10 -4.56 -7.91
C PHE A 66 -0.30 -5.72 -8.79
N ASP A 67 -1.26 -6.52 -8.32
CA ASP A 67 -1.88 -7.54 -9.15
C ASP A 67 -3.41 -7.44 -9.05
N GLN A 68 -4.05 -7.14 -10.18
CA GLN A 68 -5.49 -6.93 -10.32
C GLN A 68 -6.05 -5.96 -9.26
N GLN A 69 -5.25 -4.95 -8.88
CA GLN A 69 -5.60 -4.05 -7.79
C GLN A 69 -6.43 -2.88 -8.31
N PRO A 70 -7.57 -2.56 -7.66
CA PRO A 70 -8.33 -1.36 -7.98
C PRO A 70 -7.51 -0.07 -7.86
N VAL A 71 -7.68 0.84 -8.83
CA VAL A 71 -6.95 2.11 -8.90
C VAL A 71 -7.14 2.96 -7.65
N HIS A 72 -8.32 2.98 -7.03
CA HIS A 72 -8.52 3.73 -5.78
C HIS A 72 -7.63 3.24 -4.64
N LEU A 73 -7.29 1.94 -4.58
CA LEU A 73 -6.37 1.43 -3.57
C LEU A 73 -4.92 1.84 -3.88
N ILE A 74 -4.56 1.87 -5.17
CA ILE A 74 -3.26 2.37 -5.63
C ILE A 74 -3.12 3.87 -5.32
N ALA A 75 -4.14 4.67 -5.62
CA ALA A 75 -4.16 6.10 -5.30
C ALA A 75 -4.00 6.33 -3.80
N ARG A 76 -4.75 5.61 -2.97
CA ARG A 76 -4.66 5.69 -1.49
C ARG A 76 -3.27 5.37 -0.94
N GLU A 77 -2.53 4.50 -1.61
CA GLU A 77 -1.14 4.21 -1.24
C GLU A 77 -0.23 5.41 -1.53
N LEU A 78 -0.38 6.03 -2.70
CA LEU A 78 0.37 7.22 -3.07
C LEU A 78 0.02 8.42 -2.17
N GLU A 79 -1.25 8.57 -1.78
CA GLU A 79 -1.69 9.57 -0.81
C GLU A 79 -0.95 9.42 0.53
N GLN A 80 -0.89 8.20 1.07
CA GLN A 80 -0.19 7.92 2.33
C GLN A 80 1.33 8.10 2.22
N GLN A 81 1.92 7.64 1.11
CA GLN A 81 3.37 7.68 0.92
C GLN A 81 3.90 9.11 0.79
N TYR A 82 3.11 10.00 0.18
CA TYR A 82 3.56 11.35 -0.15
C TYR A 82 2.86 12.47 0.62
N ASP A 83 1.89 12.15 1.48
CA ASP A 83 1.06 13.13 2.20
C ASP A 83 0.34 14.08 1.22
N ILE A 84 -0.36 13.48 0.25
CA ILE A 84 -1.13 14.17 -0.81
C ILE A 84 -2.57 13.65 -0.88
N ASP A 85 -3.45 14.40 -1.56
CA ASP A 85 -4.80 13.98 -1.91
C ASP A 85 -4.91 13.73 -3.41
N ILE A 86 -5.58 12.64 -3.82
CA ILE A 86 -5.76 12.25 -5.22
C ILE A 86 -7.25 12.01 -5.52
N ASP A 87 -7.83 12.90 -6.32
CA ASP A 87 -9.21 12.81 -6.83
C ASP A 87 -9.23 12.02 -8.15
N VAL A 88 -9.79 10.81 -8.13
CA VAL A 88 -9.96 9.94 -9.31
C VAL A 88 -11.45 9.69 -9.56
N PRO A 89 -11.99 9.91 -10.78
CA PRO A 89 -13.38 9.61 -11.09
C PRO A 89 -13.73 8.13 -10.86
N ASP A 90 -14.94 7.83 -10.38
CA ASP A 90 -15.41 6.47 -10.07
C ASP A 90 -15.20 5.46 -11.23
N SER A 91 -15.37 5.93 -12.47
CA SER A 91 -15.17 5.15 -13.69
C SER A 91 -13.72 4.67 -13.91
N VAL A 92 -12.76 5.36 -13.30
CA VAL A 92 -11.33 5.04 -13.33
C VAL A 92 -10.91 4.36 -12.04
N ALA A 93 -11.42 4.84 -10.90
CA ALA A 93 -11.13 4.34 -9.55
C ALA A 93 -11.44 2.84 -9.37
N SER A 94 -12.43 2.31 -10.10
CA SER A 94 -12.86 0.91 -10.07
C SER A 94 -12.07 0.00 -11.02
N GLN A 95 -11.27 0.55 -11.94
CA GLN A 95 -10.46 -0.25 -12.85
C GLN A 95 -9.35 -0.96 -12.08
N THR A 96 -8.96 -2.14 -12.54
CA THR A 96 -7.88 -2.93 -11.94
C THR A 96 -6.61 -2.81 -12.77
N LEU A 97 -5.47 -2.61 -12.10
CA LEU A 97 -4.16 -2.62 -12.72
C LEU A 97 -3.32 -3.78 -12.17
N SER A 98 -2.55 -4.42 -13.05
CA SER A 98 -1.43 -5.29 -12.68
C SER A 98 -0.15 -4.66 -13.23
N GLY A 99 0.92 -4.68 -12.45
CA GLY A 99 2.21 -4.14 -12.86
C GLY A 99 3.02 -3.62 -11.69
N ARG A 100 4.06 -2.84 -12.02
CA ARG A 100 4.91 -2.20 -11.03
C ARG A 100 4.98 -0.71 -11.29
N LEU A 101 4.99 0.07 -10.22
CA LEU A 101 5.19 1.50 -10.25
C LEU A 101 6.45 1.84 -9.45
N LEU A 102 7.41 2.50 -10.09
CA LEU A 102 8.61 2.96 -9.42
C LEU A 102 8.25 4.22 -8.61
N LEU A 103 8.37 4.12 -7.29
CA LEU A 103 8.17 5.22 -6.37
C LEU A 103 9.38 6.16 -6.39
N GLY A 104 9.27 7.23 -7.18
CA GLY A 104 10.21 8.34 -7.14
C GLY A 104 9.72 9.45 -6.20
N GLY A 105 9.65 10.66 -6.73
CA GLY A 105 8.87 11.77 -6.14
C GLY A 105 7.43 11.77 -6.66
N VAL A 106 6.57 12.57 -6.03
CA VAL A 106 5.14 12.71 -6.35
C VAL A 106 4.88 12.80 -7.85
N ASP A 107 5.53 13.75 -8.53
CA ASP A 107 5.31 13.99 -9.96
C ASP A 107 5.67 12.79 -10.85
N ALA A 108 6.75 12.07 -10.51
CA ALA A 108 7.18 10.89 -11.25
C ALA A 108 6.18 9.74 -11.06
N SER A 109 5.81 9.47 -9.81
CA SER A 109 4.88 8.40 -9.46
C SER A 109 3.47 8.64 -10.04
N LEU A 110 2.97 9.88 -9.97
CA LEU A 110 1.70 10.25 -10.61
C LEU A 110 1.79 10.18 -12.14
N GLY A 111 2.95 10.54 -12.71
CA GLY A 111 3.20 10.42 -14.15
C GLY A 111 3.11 8.98 -14.65
N ASP A 112 3.76 8.05 -13.95
CA ASP A 112 3.73 6.63 -14.29
C ASP A 112 2.32 6.04 -14.17
N LEU A 113 1.61 6.38 -13.08
CA LEU A 113 0.21 5.97 -12.92
C LEU A 113 -0.68 6.55 -14.03
N ALA A 114 -0.49 7.83 -14.40
CA ALA A 114 -1.25 8.47 -15.46
C ALA A 114 -1.03 7.81 -16.83
N LEU A 115 0.20 7.33 -17.11
CA LEU A 115 0.49 6.58 -18.33
C LEU A 115 -0.28 5.27 -18.39
N ALA A 116 -0.34 4.53 -17.27
CA ALA A 116 -1.12 3.29 -17.19
C ALA A 116 -2.63 3.53 -17.37
N LEU A 117 -3.13 4.66 -16.88
CA LEU A 117 -4.55 5.04 -16.96
C LEU A 117 -4.93 5.78 -18.26
N GLY A 118 -3.97 6.13 -19.10
CA GLY A 118 -4.21 6.87 -20.35
C GLY A 118 -4.67 8.33 -20.14
N GLY A 119 -4.26 8.98 -19.05
CA GLY A 119 -4.69 10.33 -18.68
C GLY A 119 -3.55 11.23 -18.21
N ARG A 120 -3.87 12.11 -17.25
CA ARG A 120 -2.91 12.94 -16.51
C ARG A 120 -3.45 13.29 -15.13
N PHE A 121 -2.56 13.53 -14.18
CA PHE A 121 -2.91 14.21 -12.93
C PHE A 121 -2.61 15.70 -13.06
N VAL A 122 -3.55 16.54 -12.63
CA VAL A 122 -3.40 18.01 -12.60
C VAL A 122 -3.51 18.50 -11.16
N PRO A 123 -2.67 19.46 -10.72
CA PRO A 123 -2.83 20.08 -9.41
C PRO A 123 -4.20 20.74 -9.26
N SER A 124 -4.93 20.42 -8.20
CA SER A 124 -6.24 21.00 -7.86
C SER A 124 -6.19 21.85 -6.58
N GLY A 125 -5.09 21.80 -5.84
CA GLY A 125 -4.86 22.52 -4.59
C GLY A 125 -3.43 22.29 -4.06
N SER A 126 -3.15 22.79 -2.86
CA SER A 126 -1.88 22.52 -2.18
C SER A 126 -1.83 21.06 -1.75
N GLY A 127 -1.01 20.25 -2.42
CA GLY A 127 -0.91 18.80 -2.13
C GLY A 127 -2.07 17.99 -2.69
N SER A 128 -2.93 18.57 -3.53
CA SER A 128 -4.10 17.86 -4.10
C SER A 128 -3.99 17.76 -5.61
N TYR A 129 -4.32 16.60 -6.15
CA TYR A 129 -4.27 16.28 -7.57
C TYR A 129 -5.59 15.71 -8.04
N ARG A 130 -5.99 16.01 -9.29
CA ARG A 130 -7.16 15.42 -9.94
C ARG A 130 -6.75 14.67 -11.19
N PHE A 131 -7.29 13.48 -11.39
CA PHE A 131 -7.13 12.74 -12.62
C PHE A 131 -8.06 13.26 -13.72
N GLU A 132 -7.49 13.54 -14.89
CA GLU A 132 -8.21 13.89 -16.10
C GLU A 132 -7.93 12.84 -17.18
N THR A 133 -8.99 12.32 -17.79
CA THR A 133 -8.88 11.50 -19.01
C THR A 133 -8.49 12.38 -20.19
N ARG A 134 -7.74 11.84 -21.14
CA ARG A 134 -7.46 12.52 -22.42
C ARG A 134 -8.69 12.65 -23.31
#